data_AF-A0A848ZGM0-F1
#
_entry.id   AF-A0A848ZGM0-F1
#
_cell.length_a   1.000
_cell.length_b   1.000
_cell.length_c   1.000
_cell.angle_alpha   90.00
_cell.angle_beta   90.00
_cell.angle_gamma   90.00
#
_symmetry.space_group_name_H-M   'P 1'
#
loop_
_entity.id
_entity.type
_entity.pdbx_description
1 polymer ?
#
loop_
_entity_poly.entity_id
_entity_poly.type
_entity_poly.pdbx_seq_one_letter_code
_entity_poly.pdbx_strand_id
1 'polypeptide(L)'
;MAPPAYRYHLHSDIPGKFSLSTVHDARAHAGDSLDIAKPLKCTDDLIELFQEWVRIGERVESLDFHTHGAPGSIKLGDDRLSWGTPDFQRLEDTGVRKVFTPGCPIVFRGCDVAEGPRGEAFVAEIGRTWLSAHGGTVTGSTGKGLMDPFGWLSPERVWHPLGTWVTATVAAGGAATLSGHSLLHPNRLREVAARLEPLVRSMPETSPAIPLLPPGGLGEWFLPDGPHVVASGAHMEQLIDKVWELLGRGRDDRPNYADIADAYIFLSVIAERVRPL
;
A
#
# COMPACT_ATOMS: atom_id res chain seq x y z
N MET A 1 -31.32 -14.79 -8.54
CA MET A 1 -30.20 -14.59 -9.49
C MET A 1 -29.20 -13.67 -8.81
N ALA A 2 -27.91 -14.00 -8.81
CA ALA A 2 -26.93 -13.06 -8.28
C ALA A 2 -26.83 -11.83 -9.20
N PRO A 3 -26.61 -10.61 -8.67
CA PRO A 3 -26.36 -9.46 -9.52
C PRO A 3 -25.10 -9.69 -10.37
N PRO A 4 -25.02 -9.09 -11.57
CA PRO A 4 -23.82 -9.15 -12.40
C PRO A 4 -22.62 -8.61 -11.64
N ALA A 5 -21.43 -9.11 -11.97
CA ALA A 5 -20.16 -8.57 -11.50
C ALA A 5 -19.49 -7.82 -12.64
N TYR A 6 -18.77 -6.76 -12.31
CA TYR A 6 -18.14 -5.88 -13.29
C TYR A 6 -16.65 -5.74 -13.08
N ARG A 7 -15.96 -5.43 -14.17
CA ARG A 7 -14.53 -5.13 -14.19
C ARG A 7 -14.31 -3.63 -14.31
N TYR A 8 -13.63 -3.04 -13.32
CA TYR A 8 -13.44 -1.60 -13.23
C TYR A 8 -12.01 -1.17 -13.56
N HIS A 9 -11.92 -0.07 -14.28
CA HIS A 9 -10.70 0.70 -14.51
C HIS A 9 -10.80 2.03 -13.78
N LEU A 10 -10.02 2.21 -12.72
CA LEU A 10 -9.91 3.48 -12.02
C LEU A 10 -8.65 4.18 -12.51
N HIS A 11 -8.80 5.43 -12.93
CA HIS A 11 -7.69 6.22 -13.41
C HIS A 11 -7.68 7.58 -12.72
N SER A 12 -6.51 8.19 -12.65
CA SER A 12 -6.38 9.50 -12.05
C SER A 12 -5.68 10.48 -12.99
N ASP A 13 -6.46 11.47 -13.41
CA ASP A 13 -6.13 12.46 -14.43
C ASP A 13 -6.21 13.87 -13.83
N ILE A 14 -5.27 14.76 -14.18
CA ILE A 14 -5.50 16.20 -14.15
C ILE A 14 -5.24 16.71 -15.57
N PRO A 15 -6.29 17.14 -16.30
CA PRO A 15 -6.14 17.67 -17.66
C PRO A 15 -5.04 18.73 -17.74
N GLY A 16 -4.14 18.60 -18.72
CA GLY A 16 -3.04 19.55 -18.96
C GLY A 16 -1.78 19.34 -18.11
N LYS A 17 -1.75 18.36 -17.22
CA LYS A 17 -0.51 17.91 -16.55
C LYS A 17 -0.11 16.55 -17.14
N PHE A 18 0.91 16.54 -18.01
CA PHE A 18 1.54 15.35 -18.61
C PHE A 18 2.04 14.32 -17.59
N SER A 19 2.10 14.68 -16.31
CA SER A 19 2.37 13.78 -15.20
C SER A 19 1.13 13.03 -14.70
N LEU A 20 0.04 12.94 -15.48
CA LEU A 20 -1.22 12.25 -15.14
C LEU A 20 -1.89 11.71 -16.43
N SER A 21 -2.62 10.58 -16.31
CA SER A 21 -3.26 9.89 -17.45
C SER A 21 -4.36 10.78 -18.07
N THR A 22 -4.81 10.51 -19.30
CA THR A 22 -6.05 11.09 -19.85
C THR A 22 -7.15 10.02 -19.94
N VAL A 23 -8.43 10.44 -20.06
CA VAL A 23 -9.56 9.50 -20.30
C VAL A 23 -9.34 8.71 -21.58
N HIS A 24 -8.69 9.29 -22.59
CA HIS A 24 -8.32 8.58 -23.80
C HIS A 24 -7.32 7.46 -23.50
N ASP A 25 -6.26 7.76 -22.74
CA ASP A 25 -5.23 6.79 -22.34
C ASP A 25 -5.83 5.70 -21.44
N ALA A 26 -6.65 6.09 -20.47
CA ALA A 26 -7.35 5.16 -19.59
C ALA A 26 -8.23 4.19 -20.38
N ARG A 27 -8.97 4.67 -21.40
CA ARG A 27 -9.76 3.82 -22.28
C ARG A 27 -8.90 2.95 -23.19
N ALA A 28 -7.83 3.51 -23.77
CA ALA A 28 -6.91 2.75 -24.60
C ALA A 28 -6.20 1.64 -23.81
N HIS A 29 -5.88 1.89 -22.53
CA HIS A 29 -5.29 0.93 -21.61
C HIS A 29 -6.28 -0.11 -21.11
N ALA A 30 -7.51 0.28 -20.79
CA ALA A 30 -8.57 -0.65 -20.43
C ALA A 30 -8.88 -1.65 -21.56
N GLY A 31 -8.64 -1.23 -22.81
CA GLY A 31 -8.99 -1.99 -24.00
C GLY A 31 -10.48 -2.34 -24.04
N ASP A 32 -10.82 -3.45 -24.70
CA ASP A 32 -12.18 -4.01 -24.70
C ASP A 32 -12.47 -4.86 -23.44
N SER A 33 -11.52 -4.89 -22.49
CA SER A 33 -11.49 -5.88 -21.41
C SER A 33 -12.08 -5.43 -20.08
N LEU A 34 -12.54 -4.18 -19.97
CA LEU A 34 -13.13 -3.64 -18.74
C LEU A 34 -14.48 -3.00 -19.05
N ASP A 35 -15.42 -3.15 -18.13
CA ASP A 35 -16.81 -2.77 -18.37
C ASP A 35 -17.03 -1.28 -18.07
N ILE A 36 -16.27 -0.71 -17.11
CA ILE A 36 -16.47 0.65 -16.60
C ILE A 36 -15.12 1.34 -16.31
N ALA A 37 -14.91 2.52 -16.88
CA ALA A 37 -13.79 3.42 -16.53
C ALA A 37 -14.28 4.62 -15.68
N LYS A 38 -13.61 4.92 -14.57
CA LYS A 38 -13.96 6.02 -13.65
C LYS A 38 -12.74 6.89 -13.31
N PRO A 39 -12.82 8.22 -13.48
CA PRO A 39 -11.78 9.13 -13.02
C PRO A 39 -11.86 9.34 -11.51
N LEU A 40 -10.70 9.45 -10.85
CA LEU A 40 -10.54 9.82 -9.44
C LEU A 40 -9.64 11.06 -9.33
N LYS A 41 -10.07 12.07 -8.57
CA LYS A 41 -9.35 13.35 -8.40
C LYS A 41 -8.73 13.54 -7.02
N CYS A 42 -9.11 12.70 -6.06
CA CYS A 42 -8.66 12.75 -4.68
C CYS A 42 -8.89 11.39 -4.00
N THR A 43 -8.43 11.25 -2.77
CA THR A 43 -8.75 10.07 -1.93
C THR A 43 -10.23 10.02 -1.56
N ASP A 44 -10.88 11.17 -1.40
CA ASP A 44 -12.31 11.27 -1.10
C ASP A 44 -13.19 10.68 -2.22
N ASP A 45 -12.88 10.95 -3.50
CA ASP A 45 -13.60 10.35 -4.64
C ASP A 45 -13.59 8.81 -4.58
N LEU A 46 -12.46 8.23 -4.18
CA LEU A 46 -12.32 6.77 -4.05
C LEU A 46 -13.17 6.24 -2.89
N ILE A 47 -13.16 6.93 -1.74
CA ILE A 47 -13.95 6.58 -0.57
C ILE A 47 -15.45 6.63 -0.91
N GLU A 48 -15.91 7.71 -1.52
CA GLU A 48 -17.31 7.90 -1.94
C GLU A 48 -17.74 6.81 -2.93
N LEU A 49 -16.89 6.49 -3.92
CA LEU A 49 -17.15 5.41 -4.88
C LEU A 49 -17.32 4.06 -4.19
N PHE A 50 -16.44 3.72 -3.24
CA PHE A 50 -16.53 2.47 -2.50
C PHE A 50 -17.76 2.42 -1.59
N GLN A 51 -18.10 3.52 -0.93
CA GLN A 51 -19.34 3.62 -0.14
C GLN A 51 -20.58 3.48 -1.03
N GLU A 52 -20.57 4.06 -2.22
CA GLU A 52 -21.64 3.87 -3.21
C GLU A 52 -21.77 2.40 -3.59
N TRP A 53 -20.68 1.73 -3.99
CA TRP A 53 -20.67 0.32 -4.34
C TRP A 53 -21.22 -0.57 -3.22
N VAL A 54 -20.82 -0.30 -1.97
CA VAL A 54 -21.36 -0.99 -0.80
C VAL A 54 -22.87 -0.75 -0.65
N ARG A 55 -23.33 0.51 -0.81
CA ARG A 55 -24.74 0.89 -0.67
C ARG A 55 -25.64 0.23 -1.72
N ILE A 56 -25.16 0.11 -2.96
CA ILE A 56 -25.95 -0.48 -4.06
C ILE A 56 -25.77 -1.99 -4.19
N GLY A 57 -24.89 -2.61 -3.38
CA GLY A 57 -24.60 -4.04 -3.45
C GLY A 57 -23.84 -4.44 -4.70
N GLU A 58 -22.94 -3.56 -5.18
CA GLU A 58 -22.13 -3.78 -6.37
C GLU A 58 -21.19 -4.98 -6.20
N ARG A 59 -20.88 -5.64 -7.31
CA ARG A 59 -19.93 -6.77 -7.32
C ARG A 59 -18.78 -6.48 -8.27
N VAL A 60 -17.57 -6.39 -7.70
CA VAL A 60 -16.34 -6.11 -8.44
C VAL A 60 -15.62 -7.43 -8.72
N GLU A 61 -15.56 -7.80 -10.00
CA GLU A 61 -14.86 -8.99 -10.49
C GLU A 61 -13.35 -8.77 -10.59
N SER A 62 -12.95 -7.59 -11.08
CA SER A 62 -11.55 -7.15 -11.14
C SER A 62 -11.45 -5.64 -11.02
N LEU A 63 -10.33 -5.16 -10.48
CA LEU A 63 -10.06 -3.74 -10.31
C LEU A 63 -8.66 -3.39 -10.81
N ASP A 64 -8.57 -2.44 -11.72
CA ASP A 64 -7.31 -1.95 -12.26
C ASP A 64 -7.14 -0.46 -11.93
N PHE A 65 -5.98 -0.08 -11.41
CA PHE A 65 -5.61 1.30 -11.14
C PHE A 65 -4.54 1.75 -12.13
N HIS A 66 -4.88 2.72 -12.95
CA HIS A 66 -3.94 3.43 -13.81
C HIS A 66 -3.69 4.84 -13.25
N THR A 67 -2.65 4.93 -12.43
CA THR A 67 -2.27 6.14 -11.70
C THR A 67 -0.76 6.28 -11.69
N HIS A 68 -0.27 7.46 -11.29
CA HIS A 68 1.14 7.59 -10.92
C HIS A 68 1.38 6.89 -9.59
N GLY A 69 2.60 6.41 -9.40
CA GLY A 69 3.00 5.68 -8.21
C GLY A 69 4.31 6.16 -7.64
N ALA A 70 4.54 5.77 -6.39
CA ALA A 70 5.82 5.78 -5.72
C ALA A 70 5.84 4.59 -4.74
N PRO A 71 7.01 4.16 -4.25
CA PRO A 71 7.11 3.07 -3.27
C PRO A 71 6.08 3.18 -2.14
N GLY A 72 5.10 2.27 -2.12
CA GLY A 72 4.05 2.19 -1.10
C GLY A 72 2.88 3.15 -1.24
N SER A 73 2.68 3.75 -2.41
CA SER A 73 1.59 4.72 -2.63
C SER A 73 1.16 4.86 -4.08
N ILE A 74 -0.07 5.34 -4.26
CA ILE A 74 -0.61 5.79 -5.55
C ILE A 74 -1.09 7.24 -5.48
N LYS A 75 -1.00 7.94 -6.59
CA LYS A 75 -1.49 9.32 -6.72
C LYS A 75 -2.94 9.35 -7.21
N LEU A 76 -3.78 10.12 -6.53
CA LEU A 76 -5.19 10.35 -6.86
C LEU A 76 -5.42 11.87 -6.96
N GLY A 77 -5.27 12.41 -8.17
CA GLY A 77 -5.26 13.83 -8.48
C GLY A 77 -4.12 14.53 -7.77
N ASP A 78 -4.43 15.46 -6.86
CA ASP A 78 -3.40 16.12 -6.05
C ASP A 78 -3.10 15.38 -4.73
N ASP A 79 -3.90 14.35 -4.40
CA ASP A 79 -3.74 13.53 -3.19
C ASP A 79 -2.91 12.27 -3.43
N ARG A 80 -2.61 11.58 -2.32
CA ARG A 80 -1.89 10.32 -2.33
C ARG A 80 -2.52 9.34 -1.35
N LEU A 81 -2.93 8.18 -1.87
CA LEU A 81 -3.26 7.03 -1.03
C LEU A 81 -1.96 6.28 -0.73
N SER A 82 -1.57 6.26 0.55
CA SER A 82 -0.40 5.51 1.03
C SER A 82 -0.83 4.64 2.20
N TRP A 83 -0.12 3.54 2.43
CA TRP A 83 -0.31 2.78 3.65
C TRP A 83 0.03 3.64 4.88
N GLY A 84 -0.68 3.45 5.99
CA GLY A 84 -0.43 4.21 7.21
C GLY A 84 -0.84 5.68 7.13
N THR A 85 -1.82 6.05 6.29
CA THR A 85 -2.41 7.40 6.31
C THR A 85 -3.85 7.36 6.84
N PRO A 86 -4.39 8.47 7.38
CA PRO A 86 -5.78 8.55 7.79
C PRO A 86 -6.76 8.17 6.68
N ASP A 87 -6.47 8.49 5.43
CA ASP A 87 -7.31 8.12 4.28
C ASP A 87 -7.33 6.62 4.01
N PHE A 88 -6.21 5.93 4.22
CA PHE A 88 -6.18 4.48 4.18
C PHE A 88 -7.09 3.87 5.26
N GLN A 89 -7.06 4.43 6.48
CA GLN A 89 -7.93 3.99 7.57
C GLN A 89 -9.42 4.20 7.23
N ARG A 90 -9.76 5.38 6.70
CA ARG A 90 -11.13 5.70 6.27
C ARG A 90 -11.65 4.70 5.24
N LEU A 91 -10.80 4.22 4.33
CA LEU A 91 -11.18 3.18 3.36
C LEU A 91 -11.50 1.84 4.02
N GLU A 92 -10.78 1.45 5.10
CA GLU A 92 -11.09 0.22 5.84
C GLU A 92 -12.51 0.25 6.42
N ASP A 93 -12.93 1.43 6.90
CA ASP A 93 -14.21 1.64 7.58
C ASP A 93 -15.42 1.69 6.63
N THR A 94 -15.19 1.83 5.31
CA THR A 94 -16.27 1.86 4.31
C THR A 94 -17.01 0.52 4.16
N GLY A 95 -16.42 -0.58 4.63
CA GLY A 95 -16.93 -1.92 4.36
C GLY A 95 -16.67 -2.43 2.94
N VAL A 96 -15.78 -1.77 2.19
CA VAL A 96 -15.41 -2.11 0.79
C VAL A 96 -15.11 -3.60 0.58
N ARG A 97 -14.60 -4.31 1.60
CA ARG A 97 -14.31 -5.74 1.50
C ARG A 97 -15.47 -6.61 1.01
N LYS A 98 -16.71 -6.15 1.16
CA LYS A 98 -17.92 -6.87 0.75
C LYS A 98 -18.22 -6.76 -0.76
N VAL A 99 -17.62 -5.81 -1.47
CA VAL A 99 -17.94 -5.58 -2.90
C VAL A 99 -17.15 -6.49 -3.83
N PHE A 100 -15.98 -6.98 -3.40
CA PHE A 100 -15.12 -7.78 -4.25
C PHE A 100 -15.58 -9.24 -4.30
N THR A 101 -15.62 -9.82 -5.50
CA THR A 101 -15.94 -11.25 -5.66
C THR A 101 -14.78 -12.14 -5.21
N PRO A 102 -15.03 -13.42 -4.86
CA PRO A 102 -13.96 -14.37 -4.58
C PRO A 102 -12.93 -14.43 -5.71
N GLY A 103 -11.65 -14.33 -5.36
CA GLY A 103 -10.56 -14.38 -6.33
C GLY A 103 -10.33 -13.08 -7.11
N CYS A 104 -10.99 -11.98 -6.74
CA CYS A 104 -10.85 -10.69 -7.43
C CYS A 104 -9.38 -10.25 -7.54
N PRO A 105 -8.85 -10.00 -8.76
CA PRO A 105 -7.55 -9.38 -8.93
C PRO A 105 -7.65 -7.85 -8.87
N ILE A 106 -6.76 -7.26 -8.10
CA ILE A 106 -6.49 -5.81 -8.05
C ILE A 106 -5.09 -5.56 -8.61
N VAL A 107 -4.96 -4.65 -9.57
CA VAL A 107 -3.68 -4.34 -10.21
C VAL A 107 -3.39 -2.85 -10.11
N PHE A 108 -2.22 -2.49 -9.59
CA PHE A 108 -1.69 -1.13 -9.60
C PHE A 108 -0.63 -0.99 -10.67
N ARG A 109 -0.94 -0.26 -11.74
CA ARG A 109 -0.03 -0.06 -12.89
C ARG A 109 0.89 1.15 -12.75
N GLY A 110 0.83 1.86 -11.63
CA GLY A 110 1.72 2.98 -11.38
C GLY A 110 3.19 2.58 -11.23
N CYS A 111 4.08 3.53 -11.50
CA CYS A 111 5.52 3.38 -11.30
C CYS A 111 5.85 3.00 -9.86
N ASP A 112 6.70 1.99 -9.67
CA ASP A 112 7.31 1.64 -8.39
C ASP A 112 6.35 1.44 -7.19
N VAL A 113 5.05 1.24 -7.42
CA VAL A 113 4.05 1.14 -6.34
C VAL A 113 4.44 0.04 -5.34
N ALA A 114 4.98 -1.07 -5.84
CA ALA A 114 5.41 -2.20 -5.05
C ALA A 114 6.93 -2.25 -4.78
N GLU A 115 7.68 -1.20 -5.11
CA GLU A 115 9.13 -1.16 -4.87
C GLU A 115 9.44 -1.04 -3.37
N GLY A 116 10.42 -1.82 -2.91
CA GLY A 116 10.95 -1.72 -1.56
C GLY A 116 9.98 -2.21 -0.46
N PRO A 117 10.36 -2.09 0.83
CA PRO A 117 9.56 -2.62 1.93
C PRO A 117 8.18 -1.95 1.99
N ARG A 118 8.12 -0.64 1.72
CA ARG A 118 6.86 0.12 1.67
C ARG A 118 5.93 -0.35 0.57
N GLY A 119 6.46 -0.60 -0.62
CA GLY A 119 5.65 -1.08 -1.73
C GLY A 119 5.12 -2.48 -1.50
N GLU A 120 5.96 -3.38 -0.99
CA GLU A 120 5.54 -4.73 -0.59
C GLU A 120 4.49 -4.67 0.54
N ALA A 121 4.62 -3.75 1.50
CA ALA A 121 3.61 -3.48 2.54
C ALA A 121 2.27 -3.09 1.94
N PHE A 122 2.33 -2.11 1.04
CA PHE A 122 1.15 -1.48 0.47
C PHE A 122 0.29 -2.50 -0.27
N VAL A 123 0.89 -3.35 -1.12
CA VAL A 123 0.13 -4.41 -1.82
C VAL A 123 -0.44 -5.44 -0.86
N ALA A 124 0.30 -5.82 0.20
CA ALA A 124 -0.18 -6.75 1.21
C ALA A 124 -1.37 -6.18 2.00
N GLU A 125 -1.28 -4.92 2.43
CA GLU A 125 -2.27 -4.27 3.28
C GLU A 125 -3.53 -3.88 2.52
N ILE A 126 -3.41 -3.40 1.26
CA ILE A 126 -4.58 -3.27 0.37
C ILE A 126 -5.29 -4.62 0.27
N GLY A 127 -4.54 -5.69 0.03
CA GLY A 127 -5.10 -7.03 -0.09
C GLY A 127 -5.81 -7.49 1.19
N ARG A 128 -5.14 -7.39 2.34
CA ARG A 128 -5.70 -7.75 3.64
C ARG A 128 -6.98 -6.96 3.91
N THR A 129 -6.97 -5.65 3.69
CA THR A 129 -8.11 -4.81 4.03
C THR A 129 -9.27 -4.99 3.05
N TRP A 130 -9.00 -4.94 1.74
CA TRP A 130 -10.04 -4.92 0.72
C TRP A 130 -10.49 -6.32 0.29
N LEU A 131 -9.66 -7.34 0.40
CA LEU A 131 -10.00 -8.69 -0.05
C LEU A 131 -10.26 -9.68 1.10
N SER A 132 -10.22 -9.25 2.36
CA SER A 132 -10.40 -10.14 3.52
C SER A 132 -11.72 -10.92 3.54
N ALA A 133 -12.80 -10.44 2.92
CA ALA A 133 -14.06 -11.16 2.94
C ALA A 133 -14.04 -12.45 2.09
N HIS A 134 -13.35 -12.42 0.95
CA HIS A 134 -13.47 -13.46 -0.08
C HIS A 134 -12.15 -13.92 -0.68
N GLY A 135 -11.03 -13.29 -0.32
CA GLY A 135 -9.72 -13.52 -0.90
C GLY A 135 -9.57 -12.95 -2.32
N GLY A 136 -8.36 -13.04 -2.85
CA GLY A 136 -8.01 -12.56 -4.18
C GLY A 136 -6.52 -12.24 -4.28
N THR A 137 -6.17 -11.35 -5.21
CA THR A 137 -4.76 -10.95 -5.41
C THR A 137 -4.63 -9.45 -5.58
N VAL A 138 -3.56 -8.87 -5.05
CA VAL A 138 -3.16 -7.49 -5.29
C VAL A 138 -1.78 -7.47 -5.89
N THR A 139 -1.61 -6.82 -7.04
CA THR A 139 -0.34 -6.79 -7.77
C THR A 139 0.11 -5.36 -8.01
N GLY A 140 1.40 -5.07 -7.83
CA GLY A 140 1.99 -3.76 -8.11
C GLY A 140 3.35 -3.87 -8.78
N SER A 141 3.70 -2.85 -9.57
CA SER A 141 4.98 -2.78 -10.28
C SER A 141 6.11 -2.31 -9.37
N THR A 142 7.30 -2.88 -9.54
CA THR A 142 8.56 -2.39 -8.91
C THR A 142 9.40 -1.53 -9.84
N GLY A 143 8.92 -1.29 -11.06
CA GLY A 143 9.69 -0.64 -12.12
C GLY A 143 9.29 0.79 -12.40
N LYS A 144 10.30 1.62 -12.67
CA LYS A 144 10.13 3.01 -13.09
C LYS A 144 9.51 3.05 -14.47
N GLY A 145 8.43 3.80 -14.60
CA GLY A 145 7.89 4.13 -15.91
C GLY A 145 8.85 5.07 -16.61
N LEU A 146 9.40 4.63 -17.74
CA LEU A 146 10.07 5.50 -18.68
C LEU A 146 9.04 5.90 -19.73
N MET A 147 8.80 7.19 -19.84
CA MET A 147 8.12 7.76 -21.01
C MET A 147 8.99 7.39 -22.23
N ASP A 148 8.39 6.80 -23.28
CA ASP A 148 9.14 6.33 -24.45
C ASP A 148 10.11 7.40 -24.95
N PRO A 149 11.42 7.25 -24.72
CA PRO A 149 12.38 8.31 -24.99
C PRO A 149 12.63 8.48 -26.50
N PHE A 150 12.15 7.55 -27.33
CA PHE A 150 12.37 7.54 -28.77
C PHE A 150 11.11 7.85 -29.58
N GLY A 151 9.93 7.94 -28.94
CA GLY A 151 8.65 8.20 -29.59
C GLY A 151 8.27 7.14 -30.65
N TRP A 152 8.89 5.97 -30.61
CA TRP A 152 8.70 4.88 -31.58
C TRP A 152 7.45 4.04 -31.28
N LEU A 153 6.94 4.08 -30.05
CA LEU A 153 5.84 3.22 -29.57
C LEU A 153 4.56 3.98 -29.19
N SER A 154 4.41 5.22 -29.69
CA SER A 154 3.38 6.22 -29.32
C SER A 154 3.81 7.06 -28.10
N PRO A 155 3.73 8.40 -28.17
CA PRO A 155 4.08 9.31 -27.07
C PRO A 155 3.26 9.10 -25.78
N GLU A 156 2.24 8.25 -25.83
CA GLU A 156 1.27 8.00 -24.77
C GLU A 156 1.51 6.68 -24.02
N ARG A 157 2.46 5.83 -24.47
CA ARG A 157 2.76 4.56 -23.79
C ARG A 157 3.88 4.72 -22.77
N VAL A 158 3.56 4.53 -21.49
CA VAL A 158 4.56 4.36 -20.43
C VAL A 158 5.08 2.93 -20.45
N TRP A 159 6.38 2.76 -20.65
CA TRP A 159 7.03 1.46 -20.62
C TRP A 159 7.79 1.28 -19.31
N HIS A 160 7.65 0.12 -18.67
CA HIS A 160 8.39 -0.26 -17.48
C HIS A 160 9.38 -1.38 -17.83
N PRO A 161 10.48 -1.07 -18.55
CA PRO A 161 11.41 -2.10 -19.02
C PRO A 161 12.13 -2.84 -17.92
N LEU A 162 12.31 -2.16 -16.79
CA LEU A 162 13.13 -2.59 -15.67
C LEU A 162 12.21 -2.58 -14.46
N GLY A 163 11.58 -3.72 -14.20
CA GLY A 163 10.63 -3.90 -13.12
C GLY A 163 10.14 -5.34 -13.06
N THR A 164 10.04 -5.88 -11.86
CA THR A 164 9.29 -7.09 -11.56
C THR A 164 7.93 -6.72 -10.96
N TRP A 165 7.05 -7.69 -10.80
CA TRP A 165 5.77 -7.51 -10.13
C TRP A 165 5.81 -8.18 -8.76
N VAL A 166 5.30 -7.48 -7.75
CA VAL A 166 5.01 -8.09 -6.45
C VAL A 166 3.52 -8.36 -6.40
N THR A 167 3.16 -9.59 -6.03
CA THR A 167 1.76 -10.00 -5.86
C THR A 167 1.52 -10.49 -4.44
N ALA A 168 0.56 -9.86 -3.76
CA ALA A 168 -0.04 -10.37 -2.54
C ALA A 168 -1.23 -11.27 -2.87
N THR A 169 -1.17 -12.54 -2.48
CA THR A 169 -2.30 -13.47 -2.52
C THR A 169 -2.95 -13.52 -1.14
N VAL A 170 -4.25 -13.22 -1.09
CA VAL A 170 -5.01 -13.06 0.14
C VAL A 170 -6.07 -14.14 0.24
N ALA A 171 -6.10 -14.85 1.36
CA ALA A 171 -7.17 -15.79 1.68
C ALA A 171 -8.37 -15.07 2.32
N ALA A 172 -9.54 -15.70 2.30
CA ALA A 172 -10.64 -15.26 3.16
C ALA A 172 -10.18 -15.23 4.63
N GLY A 173 -10.54 -14.18 5.36
CA GLY A 173 -9.99 -13.84 6.67
C GLY A 173 -8.79 -12.90 6.65
N GLY A 174 -8.26 -12.55 5.47
CA GLY A 174 -7.24 -11.50 5.30
C GLY A 174 -5.79 -11.94 5.44
N ALA A 175 -5.51 -13.24 5.65
CA ALA A 175 -4.13 -13.73 5.64
C ALA A 175 -3.52 -13.53 4.24
N ALA A 176 -2.37 -12.86 4.16
CA ALA A 176 -1.70 -12.53 2.91
C ALA A 176 -0.33 -13.23 2.79
N THR A 177 0.01 -13.64 1.57
CA THR A 177 1.34 -14.14 1.20
C THR A 177 1.85 -13.37 -0.01
N LEU A 178 3.15 -13.14 -0.08
CA LEU A 178 3.76 -12.35 -1.15
C LEU A 178 4.55 -13.24 -2.11
N SER A 179 4.58 -12.86 -3.39
CA SER A 179 5.43 -13.43 -4.43
C SER A 179 6.10 -12.29 -5.21
N GLY A 180 7.29 -12.54 -5.77
CA GLY A 180 8.10 -11.49 -6.42
C GLY A 180 8.69 -10.44 -5.46
N HIS A 181 8.51 -10.63 -4.15
CA HIS A 181 9.05 -9.77 -3.09
C HIS A 181 10.47 -10.20 -2.69
N SER A 182 11.26 -9.27 -2.17
CA SER A 182 12.64 -9.52 -1.73
C SER A 182 12.91 -9.08 -0.29
N LEU A 183 12.04 -8.25 0.29
CA LEU A 183 12.31 -7.61 1.57
C LEU A 183 11.40 -8.15 2.69
N LEU A 184 10.14 -8.44 2.39
CA LEU A 184 9.13 -8.99 3.31
C LEU A 184 9.13 -10.52 3.42
N HIS A 185 10.32 -11.13 3.50
CA HIS A 185 10.40 -12.57 3.74
C HIS A 185 10.06 -12.93 5.19
N PRO A 186 9.10 -13.84 5.47
CA PRO A 186 8.68 -14.16 6.83
C PRO A 186 9.83 -14.59 7.76
N ASN A 187 10.81 -15.33 7.23
CA ASN A 187 11.99 -15.75 7.99
C ASN A 187 12.89 -14.57 8.34
N ARG A 188 13.07 -13.64 7.39
CA ARG A 188 13.85 -12.42 7.60
C ARG A 188 13.18 -11.49 8.62
N LEU A 189 11.86 -11.34 8.52
CA LEU A 189 11.07 -10.57 9.49
C LEU A 189 11.18 -11.15 10.90
N ARG A 190 11.05 -12.48 11.03
CA ARG A 190 11.24 -13.18 12.32
C ARG A 190 12.66 -13.00 12.86
N GLU A 191 13.68 -13.10 12.02
CA GLU A 191 15.07 -12.87 12.40
C GLU A 191 15.28 -11.43 12.88
N VAL A 192 14.76 -10.44 12.15
CA VAL A 192 14.83 -9.03 12.54
C VAL A 192 14.09 -8.82 13.86
N ALA A 193 12.86 -9.31 14.00
CA ALA A 193 12.07 -9.20 15.23
C ALA A 193 12.81 -9.81 16.43
N ALA A 194 13.37 -11.01 16.29
CA ALA A 194 14.13 -11.66 17.35
C ALA A 194 15.40 -10.87 17.74
N ARG A 195 16.02 -10.16 16.80
CA ARG A 195 17.18 -9.29 17.09
C ARG A 195 16.78 -7.97 17.74
N LEU A 196 15.58 -7.46 17.45
CA LEU A 196 15.06 -6.22 18.05
C LEU A 196 14.47 -6.46 19.44
N GLU A 197 13.97 -7.66 19.74
CA GLU A 197 13.31 -7.96 21.02
C GLU A 197 14.16 -7.61 22.25
N PRO A 198 15.46 -7.98 22.37
CA PRO A 198 16.26 -7.61 23.53
C PRO A 198 16.45 -6.10 23.66
N LEU A 199 16.57 -5.40 22.52
CA LEU A 199 16.74 -3.95 22.50
C LEU A 199 15.47 -3.27 23.01
N VAL A 200 14.30 -3.68 22.52
CA VAL A 200 12.99 -3.19 22.99
C VAL A 200 12.80 -3.47 24.48
N ARG A 201 13.11 -4.70 24.95
CA ARG A 201 13.03 -5.07 26.37
C ARG A 201 14.00 -4.29 27.26
N SER A 202 15.12 -3.82 26.71
CA SER A 202 16.11 -3.02 27.44
C SER A 202 15.75 -1.53 27.51
N MET A 203 14.74 -1.08 26.75
CA MET A 203 14.29 0.30 26.83
C MET A 203 13.62 0.54 28.19
N PRO A 204 13.92 1.67 28.85
CA PRO A 204 13.27 1.99 30.11
C PRO A 204 11.75 2.06 29.90
N GLU A 205 10.98 1.39 30.76
CA GLU A 205 9.53 1.58 30.85
C GLU A 205 9.28 3.02 31.30
N THR A 206 9.13 3.95 30.37
CA THR A 206 8.75 5.32 30.72
C THR A 206 7.24 5.43 30.83
N SER A 207 6.77 5.84 32.00
CA SER A 207 5.40 6.23 32.32
C SER A 207 5.37 7.71 32.74
N PRO A 208 4.29 8.49 32.56
CA PRO A 208 3.07 8.25 31.79
C PRO A 208 3.15 8.92 30.40
N ALA A 209 2.14 8.64 29.57
CA ALA A 209 1.93 9.28 28.27
C ALA A 209 2.20 10.79 28.34
N ILE A 210 3.21 11.24 27.58
CA ILE A 210 3.29 12.65 27.20
C ILE A 210 1.97 12.91 26.43
N PRO A 211 1.16 13.91 26.81
CA PRO A 211 0.04 14.31 25.98
C PRO A 211 0.64 14.70 24.62
N LEU A 212 0.47 13.83 23.63
CA LEU A 212 0.76 14.16 22.25
C LEU A 212 -0.06 15.42 21.94
N LEU A 213 0.58 16.32 21.21
CA LEU A 213 0.11 17.63 20.80
C LEU A 213 -1.37 17.64 20.36
N PRO A 214 -2.06 18.81 20.42
CA PRO A 214 -3.48 18.91 20.08
C PRO A 214 -3.82 18.25 18.73
N PRO A 215 -5.05 17.73 18.58
CA PRO A 215 -5.47 16.94 17.43
C PRO A 215 -5.30 17.78 16.16
N GLY A 216 -4.30 17.44 15.35
CA GLY A 216 -4.00 18.20 14.13
C GLY A 216 -2.64 17.93 13.47
N GLY A 217 -1.74 17.13 14.05
CA GLY A 217 -0.44 16.84 13.43
C GLY A 217 0.09 15.47 13.79
N LEU A 218 0.19 14.60 12.77
CA LEU A 218 0.71 13.22 12.80
C LEU A 218 -0.16 12.26 13.62
N GLY A 219 -0.84 11.36 12.91
CA GLY A 219 -1.87 10.46 13.44
C GLY A 219 -1.43 9.65 14.67
N GLU A 220 -2.36 9.51 15.60
CA GLU A 220 -2.23 8.59 16.74
C GLU A 220 -2.30 7.14 16.23
N TRP A 221 -1.18 6.42 16.29
CA TRP A 221 -1.12 5.00 15.95
C TRP A 221 -1.17 4.17 17.24
N PHE A 222 -2.35 3.62 17.55
CA PHE A 222 -2.55 2.72 18.68
C PHE A 222 -2.22 1.27 18.28
N LEU A 223 -1.39 0.58 19.05
CA LEU A 223 -1.44 -0.88 19.12
C LEU A 223 -2.64 -1.23 20.01
N PRO A 224 -3.60 -2.07 19.56
CA PRO A 224 -4.83 -2.34 20.32
C PRO A 224 -4.57 -2.89 21.73
N ASP A 225 -3.48 -3.62 21.94
CA ASP A 225 -3.19 -4.32 23.21
C ASP A 225 -1.67 -4.40 23.57
N GLY A 226 -0.82 -3.50 23.05
CA GLY A 226 0.64 -3.51 23.26
C GLY A 226 1.15 -2.42 24.19
N PRO A 227 2.30 -2.59 24.89
CA PRO A 227 2.90 -1.53 25.70
C PRO A 227 3.26 -0.31 24.85
N HIS A 228 2.90 0.89 25.30
CA HIS A 228 3.28 2.15 24.67
C HIS A 228 4.79 2.38 24.85
N VAL A 229 5.56 2.33 23.76
CA VAL A 229 7.00 2.63 23.78
C VAL A 229 7.22 4.05 23.28
N VAL A 230 7.57 4.96 24.18
CA VAL A 230 8.12 6.29 23.83
C VAL A 230 9.61 6.26 24.12
N ALA A 231 10.43 6.03 23.11
CA ALA A 231 11.88 6.10 23.28
C ALA A 231 12.34 7.57 23.24
N SER A 232 13.34 7.93 24.06
CA SER A 232 14.03 9.21 23.87
C SER A 232 14.67 9.26 22.48
N GLY A 233 14.86 10.46 21.92
CA GLY A 233 15.42 10.62 20.56
C GLY A 233 16.74 9.86 20.35
N ALA A 234 17.59 9.77 21.38
CA ALA A 234 18.85 9.01 21.33
C ALA A 234 18.65 7.48 21.27
N HIS A 235 17.67 6.92 21.99
CA HIS A 235 17.36 5.49 21.91
C HIS A 235 16.67 5.13 20.60
N MET A 236 15.86 6.05 20.06
CA MET A 236 15.26 5.88 18.75
C MET A 236 16.34 5.85 17.66
N GLU A 237 17.32 6.77 17.68
CA GLU A 237 18.48 6.77 16.77
C GLU A 237 19.28 5.46 16.81
N GLN A 238 19.47 4.85 17.97
CA GLN A 238 20.13 3.54 18.08
C GLN A 238 19.28 2.40 17.50
N LEU A 239 17.97 2.42 17.74
CA LEU A 239 17.04 1.46 17.15
C LEU A 239 17.04 1.58 15.62
N ILE A 240 16.98 2.81 15.09
CA ILE A 240 17.06 3.14 13.67
C ILE A 240 18.31 2.52 13.03
N ASP A 241 19.48 2.86 13.59
CA ASP A 241 20.76 2.41 13.07
C ASP A 241 20.85 0.88 13.07
N LYS A 242 20.30 0.24 14.10
CA LYS A 242 20.32 -1.21 14.19
C LYS A 242 19.34 -1.88 13.23
N VAL A 243 18.12 -1.37 13.07
CA VAL A 243 17.17 -1.91 12.07
C VAL A 243 17.78 -1.80 10.67
N TRP A 244 18.44 -0.70 10.34
CA TRP A 244 19.01 -0.49 8.99
C TRP A 244 20.23 -1.36 8.71
N GLU A 245 21.11 -1.53 9.70
CA GLU A 245 22.19 -2.52 9.65
C GLU A 245 21.62 -3.92 9.38
N LEU A 246 20.56 -4.30 10.08
CA LEU A 246 19.91 -5.61 9.95
C LEU A 246 19.18 -5.79 8.61
N LEU A 247 18.67 -4.71 8.02
CA LEU A 247 18.10 -4.72 6.68
C LEU A 247 19.17 -4.62 5.57
N GLY A 248 20.45 -4.50 5.92
CA GLY A 248 21.57 -4.48 4.97
C GLY A 248 21.65 -3.19 4.16
N ARG A 249 21.17 -2.06 4.70
CA ARG A 249 21.25 -0.75 4.04
C ARG A 249 22.40 0.09 4.57
N GLY A 250 23.00 0.89 3.69
CA GLY A 250 24.05 1.85 4.06
C GLY A 250 23.50 3.01 4.87
N ARG A 251 24.37 3.68 5.65
CA ARG A 251 24.00 4.89 6.42
C ARG A 251 23.48 6.04 5.55
N ASP A 252 23.84 6.06 4.28
CA ASP A 252 23.43 7.12 3.35
C ASP A 252 22.00 6.93 2.81
N ASP A 253 21.39 5.76 3.04
CA ASP A 253 19.97 5.46 2.72
C ASP A 253 19.03 5.73 3.91
N ARG A 254 19.45 6.58 4.87
CA ARG A 254 18.64 6.92 6.05
C ARG A 254 17.42 7.74 5.62
N PRO A 255 16.20 7.22 5.82
CA PRO A 255 15.03 8.06 5.63
C PRO A 255 14.83 9.02 6.82
N ASN A 256 13.88 9.95 6.70
CA ASN A 256 13.56 10.88 7.80
C ASN A 256 12.87 10.17 8.99
N TYR A 257 12.70 10.87 10.12
CA TYR A 257 12.07 10.35 11.35
C TYR A 257 10.67 9.71 11.19
N ALA A 258 9.87 10.08 10.19
CA ALA A 258 8.55 9.48 9.96
C ALA A 258 8.65 8.04 9.46
N ASP A 259 9.66 7.77 8.63
CA ASP A 259 9.92 6.48 8.00
C ASP A 259 10.43 5.42 8.99
N ILE A 260 10.78 5.85 10.20
CA ILE A 260 11.36 5.07 11.29
C ILE A 260 10.29 4.47 12.18
N ALA A 261 9.28 5.28 12.55
CA ALA A 261 8.07 4.80 13.21
C ALA A 261 7.36 3.80 12.30
N ASP A 262 7.32 4.08 11.00
CA ASP A 262 6.83 3.15 9.98
C ASP A 262 7.62 1.85 9.99
N ALA A 263 8.96 1.84 10.02
CA ALA A 263 9.74 0.61 10.01
C ALA A 263 9.51 -0.28 11.25
N TYR A 264 9.40 0.30 12.45
CA TYR A 264 9.15 -0.45 13.68
C TYR A 264 7.70 -0.97 13.76
N ILE A 265 6.71 -0.14 13.39
CA ILE A 265 5.30 -0.53 13.30
C ILE A 265 5.14 -1.58 12.20
N PHE A 266 5.77 -1.40 11.05
CA PHE A 266 5.81 -2.34 9.94
C PHE A 266 6.36 -3.70 10.37
N LEU A 267 7.50 -3.74 11.06
CA LEU A 267 8.08 -5.00 11.54
C LEU A 267 7.20 -5.69 12.59
N SER A 268 6.59 -4.93 13.49
CA SER A 268 5.75 -5.47 14.57
C SER A 268 4.39 -5.95 14.06
N VAL A 269 3.73 -5.16 13.20
CA VAL A 269 2.43 -5.46 12.60
C VAL A 269 2.54 -6.60 11.59
N ILE A 270 3.60 -6.64 10.78
CA ILE A 270 3.76 -7.69 9.77
C ILE A 270 4.22 -9.00 10.40
N ALA A 271 5.06 -8.99 11.45
CA ALA A 271 5.47 -10.22 12.14
C ALA A 271 4.28 -10.99 12.76
N GLU A 272 3.27 -10.30 13.28
CA GLU A 272 2.05 -10.93 13.82
C GLU A 272 1.06 -11.38 12.73
N ARG A 273 1.10 -10.73 11.56
CA ARG A 273 0.05 -10.88 10.53
C ARG A 273 0.47 -11.70 9.31
N VAL A 274 1.76 -11.88 9.06
CA VAL A 274 2.29 -12.73 7.99
C VAL A 274 2.61 -14.12 8.55
N ARG A 275 1.70 -15.06 8.33
CA ARG A 275 1.92 -16.47 8.69
C ARG A 275 2.76 -17.16 7.61
N PRO A 276 3.69 -18.06 7.97
CA PRO A 276 4.29 -18.95 6.99
C PRO A 276 3.20 -19.83 6.35
N LEU A 277 3.39 -20.14 5.06
CA LEU A 277 2.65 -21.19 4.36
C LEU A 277 2.84 -22.54 5.05
#